data_AF-A0A842S8V7-F1
#
_entry.id   AF-A0A842S8V7-F1
#
_cell.length_a   1.000
_cell.length_b   1.000
_cell.length_c   1.000
_cell.angle_alpha   90.00
_cell.angle_beta   90.00
_cell.angle_gamma   90.00
#
_symmetry.space_group_name_H-M   'P 1'
#
loop_
_entity.id
_entity.type
_entity.pdbx_description
1 polymer ?
#
loop_
_entity_poly.entity_id
_entity_poly.type
_entity_poly.pdbx_seq_one_letter_code
_entity_poly.pdbx_strand_id
1 'polypeptide(L)'
;MNLQIPRNDNSKLMIYIWKIIGIPKIKREELIYEISFNLFLMTPHKALETIQKSISEGILVENEDNSLSLSKTLSGKLNRWQQERKNEIQQREEHIQKRGKIVANFEKESSSDFNTILKAFLDKGTINRAVTVSDSAFNLKTIDKKEGKIEAEVAGSKEDPYYIKISKNNKILSHNCHDFVSRRAPDKKFCKHLAKLFLLLKEKEESFSIKFLNYIANYINEWEFGD
;
A
#
# COMPACT_ATOMS: atom_id res chain seq x y z
N MET A 1 -9.14 1.73 -10.69
CA MET A 1 -8.52 1.49 -12.00
C MET A 1 -9.59 1.72 -13.04
N ASN A 2 -9.50 2.80 -13.82
CA ASN A 2 -10.50 3.08 -14.83
C ASN A 2 -10.24 2.11 -16.01
N LEU A 3 -10.99 1.02 -16.06
CA LEU A 3 -10.83 -0.09 -17.02
C LEU A 3 -11.40 0.24 -18.41
N GLN A 4 -11.62 1.52 -18.70
CA GLN A 4 -12.21 1.93 -19.97
C GLN A 4 -11.25 1.67 -21.13
N ILE A 5 -11.70 0.84 -22.06
CA ILE A 5 -11.01 0.58 -23.31
C ILE A 5 -11.05 1.87 -24.14
N PRO A 6 -9.89 2.40 -24.59
CA PRO A 6 -9.82 3.69 -25.29
C PRO A 6 -10.21 3.56 -26.76
N ARG A 7 -11.48 3.25 -27.04
CA ARG A 7 -12.00 2.97 -28.40
C ARG A 7 -11.95 4.15 -29.37
N ASN A 8 -11.85 5.38 -28.87
CA ASN A 8 -11.93 6.61 -29.67
C ASN A 8 -10.56 7.11 -30.17
N ASP A 9 -9.47 6.47 -29.76
CA ASP A 9 -8.10 6.89 -30.06
C ASP A 9 -7.28 5.66 -30.46
N ASN A 10 -6.96 5.55 -31.75
CA ASN A 10 -6.24 4.42 -32.31
C ASN A 10 -4.87 4.21 -31.65
N SER A 11 -4.17 5.29 -31.31
CA SER A 11 -2.86 5.19 -30.65
C SER A 11 -2.98 4.60 -29.26
N LYS A 12 -3.96 5.09 -28.48
CA LYS A 12 -4.23 4.54 -27.14
C LYS A 12 -4.76 3.11 -27.20
N LEU A 13 -5.59 2.80 -28.19
CA LEU A 13 -6.12 1.46 -28.42
C LEU A 13 -5.01 0.46 -28.76
N MET A 14 -4.10 0.80 -29.67
CA MET A 14 -2.98 -0.07 -30.04
C MET A 14 -2.02 -0.29 -28.87
N ILE A 15 -1.70 0.75 -28.09
CA ILE A 15 -0.93 0.59 -26.85
C ILE A 15 -1.67 -0.34 -25.86
N TYR A 16 -2.98 -0.17 -25.71
CA TYR A 16 -3.78 -1.02 -24.83
C TYR A 16 -3.73 -2.49 -25.25
N ILE A 17 -3.89 -2.78 -26.55
CA ILE A 17 -3.79 -4.13 -27.10
C ILE A 17 -2.39 -4.71 -26.88
N TRP A 18 -1.33 -3.95 -27.16
CA TRP A 18 0.05 -4.42 -26.98
C TRP A 18 0.42 -4.66 -25.50
N LYS A 19 -0.18 -3.93 -24.56
CA LYS A 19 -0.04 -4.21 -23.13
C LYS A 19 -0.56 -5.60 -22.76
N ILE A 20 -1.56 -6.12 -23.48
CA ILE A 20 -2.15 -7.43 -23.24
C ILE A 20 -1.41 -8.52 -24.00
N ILE A 21 -1.12 -8.28 -25.28
CA ILE A 21 -0.42 -9.24 -26.16
C ILE A 21 1.01 -9.52 -25.66
N GLY A 22 1.72 -8.49 -25.19
CA GLY A 22 3.00 -8.67 -24.49
C GLY A 22 4.20 -9.10 -25.36
N ILE A 23 4.04 -9.19 -26.69
CA ILE A 23 5.14 -9.48 -27.64
C ILE A 23 5.46 -8.27 -28.53
N PRO A 24 6.72 -8.10 -28.98
CA PRO A 24 7.15 -6.91 -29.71
C PRO A 24 6.58 -6.81 -31.13
N LYS A 25 6.31 -7.96 -31.76
CA LYS A 25 5.78 -8.09 -33.11
C LYS A 25 4.78 -9.23 -33.18
N ILE A 26 3.78 -9.12 -34.05
CA ILE A 26 2.71 -10.10 -34.23
C ILE A 26 2.30 -10.13 -35.70
N LYS A 27 1.94 -11.29 -36.26
CA LYS A 27 1.45 -11.33 -37.65
C LYS A 27 0.09 -10.62 -37.76
N ARG A 28 -0.23 -10.12 -38.95
CA ARG A 28 -1.49 -9.40 -39.17
C ARG A 28 -2.71 -10.25 -38.86
N GLU A 29 -2.73 -11.51 -39.32
CA GLU A 29 -3.84 -12.44 -39.12
C GLU A 29 -3.99 -12.80 -37.63
N GLU A 30 -2.87 -13.01 -36.95
CA GLU A 30 -2.82 -13.24 -35.51
C GLU A 30 -3.36 -12.03 -34.75
N LEU A 31 -2.98 -10.80 -35.13
CA LEU A 31 -3.49 -9.58 -34.48
C LEU A 31 -4.99 -9.41 -34.68
N ILE A 32 -5.52 -9.71 -35.86
CA ILE A 32 -6.97 -9.71 -36.11
C ILE A 32 -7.66 -10.73 -35.20
N TYR A 33 -7.09 -11.93 -35.11
CA TYR A 33 -7.59 -12.99 -34.25
C TYR A 33 -7.59 -12.57 -32.79
N GLU A 34 -6.48 -12.05 -32.28
CA GLU A 34 -6.34 -11.54 -30.91
C GLU A 34 -7.39 -10.48 -30.60
N ILE A 35 -7.50 -9.44 -31.45
CA ILE A 35 -8.45 -8.34 -31.24
C ILE A 35 -9.91 -8.83 -31.23
N SER A 36 -10.24 -9.77 -32.10
CA SER A 36 -11.63 -10.15 -32.36
C SER A 36 -12.13 -11.29 -31.48
N PHE A 37 -11.29 -12.31 -31.24
CA PHE A 37 -11.70 -13.56 -30.63
C PHE A 37 -11.10 -13.78 -29.24
N ASN A 38 -9.95 -13.19 -28.92
CA ASN A 38 -9.38 -13.30 -27.57
C ASN A 38 -9.75 -12.09 -26.72
N LEU A 39 -9.63 -10.88 -27.28
CA LEU A 39 -9.91 -9.63 -26.57
C LEU A 39 -11.35 -9.15 -26.74
N PHE A 40 -12.10 -9.72 -27.69
CA PHE A 40 -13.51 -9.38 -28.00
C PHE A 40 -13.75 -7.87 -28.15
N LEU A 41 -12.78 -7.15 -28.73
CA LEU A 41 -12.85 -5.69 -28.83
C LEU A 41 -13.72 -5.21 -29.99
N MET A 42 -13.72 -5.95 -31.11
CA MET A 42 -14.46 -5.65 -32.34
C MET A 42 -14.54 -6.88 -33.26
N THR A 43 -15.32 -6.79 -34.34
CA THR A 43 -15.42 -7.86 -35.33
C THR A 43 -14.13 -7.97 -36.19
N PRO A 44 -13.86 -9.12 -36.83
CA PRO A 44 -12.67 -9.29 -37.68
C PRO A 44 -12.55 -8.25 -38.80
N HIS A 45 -13.68 -7.90 -39.41
CA HIS A 45 -13.72 -6.87 -40.45
C HIS A 45 -13.30 -5.49 -39.90
N LYS A 46 -13.85 -5.10 -38.75
CA LYS A 46 -13.51 -3.82 -38.10
C LYS A 46 -12.08 -3.81 -37.54
N ALA A 47 -11.58 -4.95 -37.08
CA ALA A 47 -10.19 -5.11 -36.66
C ALA A 47 -9.24 -4.86 -37.85
N LEU A 48 -9.53 -5.45 -39.01
CA LEU A 48 -8.77 -5.21 -40.23
C LEU A 48 -8.75 -3.73 -40.63
N GLU A 49 -9.91 -3.07 -40.66
CA GLU A 49 -10.02 -1.63 -40.96
C GLU A 49 -9.20 -0.78 -39.97
N THR A 50 -9.28 -1.13 -38.67
CA THR A 50 -8.56 -0.42 -37.61
C THR A 50 -7.04 -0.59 -37.74
N ILE A 51 -6.58 -1.79 -38.09
CA ILE A 51 -5.16 -2.09 -38.32
C ILE A 51 -4.65 -1.30 -39.53
N GLN A 52 -5.38 -1.35 -40.66
CA GLN A 52 -5.02 -0.62 -41.87
C GLN A 52 -4.94 0.89 -41.61
N LYS A 53 -5.94 1.44 -40.90
CA LYS A 53 -5.94 2.83 -40.47
C LYS A 53 -4.72 3.15 -39.59
N SER A 54 -4.41 2.29 -38.64
CA SER A 54 -3.25 2.47 -37.74
C SER A 54 -1.91 2.42 -38.48
N ILE A 55 -1.79 1.61 -39.53
CA ILE A 55 -0.62 1.63 -40.43
C ILE A 55 -0.54 2.96 -41.18
N SER A 56 -1.65 3.41 -41.77
CA SER A 56 -1.70 4.70 -42.51
C SER A 56 -1.39 5.92 -41.64
N GLU A 57 -1.72 5.86 -40.35
CA GLU A 57 -1.45 6.91 -39.35
C GLU A 57 -0.04 6.81 -38.75
N GLY A 58 0.79 5.84 -39.16
CA GLY A 58 2.13 5.61 -38.62
C GLY A 58 2.15 5.13 -37.15
N ILE A 59 1.03 4.57 -36.67
CA ILE A 59 0.89 3.99 -35.34
C ILE A 59 1.49 2.59 -35.33
N LEU A 60 1.20 1.81 -36.37
CA LEU A 60 1.77 0.49 -36.62
C LEU A 60 2.78 0.56 -37.77
N VAL A 61 3.79 -0.30 -37.70
CA VAL A 61 4.81 -0.48 -38.73
C VAL A 61 4.73 -1.92 -39.21
N GLU A 62 4.68 -2.09 -40.53
CA GLU A 62 4.79 -3.37 -41.20
C GLU A 62 6.28 -3.68 -41.41
N ASN A 63 6.72 -4.82 -40.88
CA ASN A 63 8.11 -5.28 -40.94
C ASN A 63 8.32 -6.15 -42.19
N GLU A 64 9.58 -6.40 -42.54
CA GLU A 64 9.98 -7.20 -43.72
C GLU A 64 9.41 -8.64 -43.70
N ASP A 65 9.13 -9.19 -42.53
CA ASP A 65 8.56 -10.53 -42.33
C ASP A 65 7.03 -10.55 -42.31
N ASN A 66 6.38 -9.47 -42.80
CA ASN A 66 4.93 -9.22 -42.75
C ASN A 66 4.33 -9.19 -41.33
N SER A 67 5.17 -9.08 -40.29
CA SER A 67 4.68 -8.82 -38.94
C SER A 67 4.40 -7.34 -38.71
N LEU A 68 3.55 -7.05 -37.74
CA LEU A 68 3.21 -5.70 -37.29
C LEU A 68 3.87 -5.43 -35.95
N SER A 69 4.41 -4.23 -35.79
CA SER A 69 4.95 -3.71 -34.53
C SER A 69 4.39 -2.31 -34.26
N LEU A 70 4.41 -1.88 -33.00
CA LEU A 70 4.17 -0.48 -32.67
C LEU A 70 5.29 0.38 -33.26
N SER A 71 4.95 1.59 -33.73
CA SER A 71 5.97 2.55 -34.14
C SER A 71 6.93 2.88 -32.99
N LYS A 72 8.14 3.31 -33.33
CA LYS A 72 9.20 3.59 -32.35
C LYS A 72 8.73 4.49 -31.20
N THR A 73 7.90 5.48 -31.50
CA THR A 73 7.32 6.41 -30.52
C THR A 73 6.37 5.69 -29.56
N LEU A 74 5.45 4.86 -30.05
CA LEU A 74 4.51 4.15 -29.18
C LEU A 74 5.19 3.00 -28.42
N SER A 75 6.13 2.30 -29.05
CA SER A 75 6.98 1.30 -28.38
C SER A 75 7.77 1.91 -27.21
N GLY A 76 8.37 3.08 -27.42
CA GLY A 76 9.03 3.83 -26.34
C GLY A 76 8.11 4.21 -25.18
N LYS A 77 6.85 4.62 -25.48
CA LYS A 77 5.84 4.89 -24.46
C LYS A 77 5.44 3.63 -23.69
N LEU A 78 5.27 2.51 -24.39
CA LEU A 78 4.94 1.21 -23.78
C LEU A 78 6.05 0.74 -22.83
N ASN A 79 7.31 0.79 -23.28
CA ASN A 79 8.46 0.37 -22.48
C ASN A 79 8.63 1.21 -21.21
N ARG A 80 8.45 2.54 -21.31
CA ARG A 80 8.47 3.42 -20.14
C ARG A 80 7.40 3.02 -19.13
N TRP A 81 6.17 2.82 -19.60
CA TRP A 81 5.07 2.38 -18.75
C TRP A 81 5.34 1.00 -18.10
N GLN A 82 5.90 0.05 -18.85
CA GLN A 82 6.26 -1.27 -18.32
C GLN A 82 7.34 -1.16 -17.22
N GLN A 83 8.36 -0.32 -17.43
CA GLN A 83 9.43 -0.12 -16.46
C GLN A 83 8.93 0.57 -15.18
N GLU A 84 8.13 1.63 -15.32
CA GLU A 84 7.47 2.30 -14.20
C GLU A 84 6.65 1.30 -13.39
N ARG A 85 5.82 0.50 -14.08
CA ARG A 85 4.96 -0.47 -13.42
C ARG A 85 5.73 -1.60 -12.74
N LYS A 86 6.83 -2.07 -13.36
CA LYS A 86 7.72 -3.07 -12.76
C LYS A 86 8.35 -2.56 -11.47
N ASN A 87 8.85 -1.33 -11.48
CA ASN A 87 9.42 -0.69 -10.29
C ASN A 87 8.39 -0.57 -9.16
N GLU A 88 7.16 -0.15 -9.48
CA GLU A 88 6.06 -0.07 -8.51
C GLU A 88 5.71 -1.43 -7.90
N ILE A 89 5.66 -2.49 -8.73
CA ILE A 89 5.39 -3.86 -8.26
C ILE A 89 6.51 -4.33 -7.35
N GLN A 90 7.77 -4.15 -7.74
CA GLN A 90 8.93 -4.57 -6.96
C GLN A 90 8.97 -3.87 -5.60
N GLN A 91 8.79 -2.55 -5.56
CA GLN A 91 8.70 -1.80 -4.30
C GLN A 91 7.57 -2.34 -3.41
N ARG A 92 6.40 -2.63 -3.99
CA ARG A 92 5.27 -3.20 -3.25
C ARG A 92 5.60 -4.57 -2.66
N GLU A 93 6.25 -5.44 -3.43
CA GLU A 93 6.68 -6.77 -2.95
C GLU A 93 7.69 -6.66 -1.82
N GLU A 94 8.72 -5.81 -1.95
CA GLU A 94 9.70 -5.54 -0.90
C GLU A 94 9.02 -5.06 0.39
N HIS A 95 8.05 -4.14 0.28
CA HIS A 95 7.26 -3.68 1.41
C HIS A 95 6.41 -4.80 2.04
N ILE A 96 5.77 -5.66 1.24
CA ILE A 96 4.99 -6.80 1.74
C ILE A 96 5.90 -7.79 2.49
N GLN A 97 7.05 -8.14 1.92
CA GLN A 97 8.01 -9.04 2.55
C GLN A 97 8.55 -8.46 3.86
N LYS A 98 8.91 -7.17 3.89
CA LYS A 98 9.37 -6.50 5.12
C LYS A 98 8.29 -6.53 6.20
N ARG A 99 7.04 -6.23 5.85
CA ARG A 99 5.89 -6.29 6.78
C ARG A 99 5.67 -7.71 7.30
N GLY A 100 5.68 -8.72 6.42
CA GLY A 100 5.54 -10.12 6.80
C GLY A 100 6.64 -10.58 7.77
N LYS A 101 7.89 -10.16 7.56
CA LYS A 101 9.00 -10.41 8.49
C LYS A 101 8.77 -9.76 9.86
N ILE A 102 8.30 -8.51 9.91
CA ILE A 102 8.00 -7.81 11.19
C ILE A 102 6.90 -8.54 11.96
N VAL A 103 5.81 -8.93 11.29
CA VAL A 103 4.72 -9.68 11.93
C VAL A 103 5.21 -11.05 12.40
N ALA A 104 5.93 -11.79 11.56
CA ALA A 104 6.46 -13.11 11.92
C ALA A 104 7.44 -13.04 13.10
N ASN A 105 8.29 -12.01 13.15
CA ASN A 105 9.18 -11.78 14.30
C ASN A 105 8.37 -11.44 15.56
N PHE A 106 7.36 -10.58 15.46
CA PHE A 106 6.46 -10.26 16.57
C PHE A 106 5.69 -11.49 17.09
N GLU A 107 5.31 -12.41 16.21
CA GLU A 107 4.65 -13.66 16.59
C GLU A 107 5.63 -14.66 17.23
N LYS A 108 6.82 -14.85 16.65
CA LYS A 108 7.85 -15.80 17.13
C LYS A 108 8.56 -15.37 18.41
N GLU A 109 8.80 -14.08 18.61
CA GLU A 109 9.37 -13.54 19.85
C GLU A 109 8.28 -13.44 20.94
N SER A 110 7.55 -14.52 21.22
CA SER A 110 6.69 -14.61 22.42
C SER A 110 7.49 -14.63 23.73
N SER A 111 8.82 -14.63 23.65
CA SER A 111 9.76 -14.58 24.77
C SER A 111 10.30 -13.19 25.09
N SER A 112 9.99 -12.15 24.30
CA SER A 112 10.35 -10.77 24.67
C SER A 112 9.22 -10.14 25.48
N ASP A 113 9.55 -9.57 26.63
CA ASP A 113 8.59 -8.88 27.51
C ASP A 113 7.72 -7.89 26.72
N PHE A 114 8.35 -7.14 25.79
CA PHE A 114 7.66 -6.19 24.93
C PHE A 114 6.48 -6.82 24.15
N ASN A 115 6.73 -7.88 23.38
CA ASN A 115 5.72 -8.42 22.48
C ASN A 115 4.57 -9.05 23.27
N THR A 116 4.88 -9.68 24.41
CA THR A 116 3.89 -10.25 25.31
C THR A 116 2.96 -9.18 25.87
N ILE A 117 3.52 -8.07 26.37
CA ILE A 117 2.72 -6.95 26.91
C ILE A 117 1.93 -6.27 25.79
N LEU A 118 2.56 -6.00 24.64
CA LEU A 118 1.87 -5.35 23.53
C LEU A 118 0.69 -6.22 23.06
N LYS A 119 0.85 -7.54 22.94
CA LYS A 119 -0.24 -8.48 22.60
C LYS A 119 -1.44 -8.37 23.54
N ALA A 120 -1.24 -8.04 24.82
CA ALA A 120 -2.35 -7.83 25.76
C ALA A 120 -3.25 -6.64 25.34
N PHE A 121 -2.72 -5.67 24.61
CA PHE A 121 -3.45 -4.51 24.09
C PHE A 121 -4.00 -4.71 22.68
N LEU A 122 -3.63 -5.78 21.97
CA LEU A 122 -4.00 -5.99 20.57
C LEU A 122 -5.04 -7.10 20.40
N ASP A 123 -5.81 -7.02 19.32
CA ASP A 123 -6.49 -8.19 18.76
C ASP A 123 -5.63 -8.86 17.66
N LYS A 124 -6.03 -10.06 17.22
CA LYS A 124 -5.30 -10.84 16.21
C LYS A 124 -5.05 -10.06 14.90
N GLY A 125 -5.94 -9.15 14.52
CA GLY A 125 -5.84 -8.39 13.27
C GLY A 125 -5.06 -7.07 13.39
N THR A 126 -4.90 -6.52 14.59
CA THR A 126 -4.39 -5.16 14.76
C THR A 126 -2.91 -5.04 14.48
N ILE A 127 -2.10 -6.05 14.80
CA ILE A 127 -0.67 -6.04 14.45
C ILE A 127 -0.46 -6.01 12.93
N ASN A 128 -1.23 -6.82 12.19
CA ASN A 128 -1.21 -6.85 10.73
C ASN A 128 -1.58 -5.51 10.12
N ARG A 129 -2.54 -4.79 10.73
CA ARG A 129 -2.90 -3.43 10.31
C ARG A 129 -1.84 -2.40 10.73
N ALA A 130 -1.21 -2.55 11.89
CA ALA A 130 -0.20 -1.63 12.40
C ALA A 130 1.03 -1.56 11.48
N VAL A 131 1.52 -2.71 11.00
CA VAL A 131 2.68 -2.75 10.08
C VAL A 131 2.40 -2.14 8.71
N THR A 132 1.12 -1.89 8.37
CA THR A 132 0.77 -1.16 7.14
C THR A 132 0.93 0.35 7.26
N VAL A 133 0.94 0.87 8.49
CA VAL A 133 1.13 2.30 8.74
C VAL A 133 2.62 2.64 8.56
N SER A 134 2.90 3.64 7.72
CA SER A 134 4.27 4.06 7.44
C SER A 134 4.93 4.68 8.67
N ASP A 135 6.23 4.48 8.84
CA ASP A 135 7.01 5.15 9.88
C ASP A 135 6.98 6.68 9.67
N SER A 136 7.05 7.10 8.41
CA SER A 136 6.98 8.51 8.01
C SER A 136 5.62 9.15 8.23
N ALA A 137 4.58 8.36 8.53
CA ALA A 137 3.28 8.91 8.90
C ALA A 137 3.28 9.48 10.32
N PHE A 138 4.27 9.16 11.15
CA PHE A 138 4.36 9.62 12.53
C PHE A 138 5.28 10.83 12.67
N ASN A 139 4.78 11.86 13.35
CA ASN A 139 5.57 12.99 13.83
C ASN A 139 5.60 12.95 15.37
N LEU A 140 6.71 12.50 15.94
CA LEU A 140 6.89 12.42 17.40
C LEU A 140 7.26 13.81 17.92
N LYS A 141 6.32 14.49 18.58
CA LYS A 141 6.50 15.85 19.10
C LYS A 141 7.26 15.85 20.42
N THR A 142 6.92 14.95 21.33
CA THR A 142 7.51 14.91 22.67
C THR A 142 7.58 13.48 23.19
N ILE A 143 8.74 13.12 23.73
CA ILE A 143 8.96 11.88 24.49
C ILE A 143 9.71 12.29 25.76
N ASP A 144 8.97 12.59 26.81
CA ASP A 144 9.53 12.89 28.12
C ASP A 144 9.58 11.60 28.95
N LYS A 145 10.80 11.06 29.10
CA LYS A 145 11.03 9.82 29.85
C LYS A 145 10.90 10.01 31.37
N LYS A 146 11.11 11.24 31.88
CA LYS A 146 11.04 11.53 33.32
C LYS A 146 9.58 11.66 33.76
N GLU A 147 8.82 12.49 33.04
CA GLU A 147 7.40 12.74 33.31
C GLU A 147 6.48 11.65 32.73
N GLY A 148 7.03 10.76 31.89
CA GLY A 148 6.26 9.71 31.25
C GLY A 148 5.20 10.28 30.29
N LYS A 149 5.59 11.25 29.46
CA LYS A 149 4.71 11.94 28.51
C LYS A 149 5.11 11.62 27.08
N ILE A 150 4.13 11.22 26.26
CA ILE A 150 4.32 10.95 24.83
C ILE A 150 3.27 11.76 24.07
N GLU A 151 3.73 12.60 23.14
CA GLU A 151 2.87 13.34 22.21
C GLU A 151 3.33 13.08 20.78
N ALA A 152 2.40 12.67 19.93
CA ALA A 152 2.65 12.37 18.52
C ALA A 152 1.46 12.74 17.64
N GLU A 153 1.76 13.05 16.39
CA GLU A 153 0.77 13.13 15.32
C GLU A 153 0.95 11.93 14.39
N VAL A 154 -0.14 11.40 13.85
CA VAL A 154 -0.12 10.36 12.83
C VAL A 154 -1.02 10.75 11.66
N ALA A 155 -0.47 10.70 10.45
CA ALA A 155 -1.22 10.98 9.23
C ALA A 155 -2.41 10.00 9.12
N GLY A 156 -3.62 10.57 9.04
CA GLY A 156 -4.87 9.83 8.99
C GLY A 156 -5.39 9.59 7.58
N SER A 157 -6.63 9.11 7.49
CA SER A 157 -7.40 9.12 6.23
C SER A 157 -8.12 10.45 5.98
N LYS A 158 -8.01 11.39 6.91
CA LYS A 158 -8.56 12.75 6.82
C LYS A 158 -7.45 13.71 6.41
N GLU A 159 -7.83 14.90 5.95
CA GLU A 159 -6.89 15.99 5.66
C GLU A 159 -6.10 16.39 6.92
N ASP A 160 -6.74 16.33 8.09
CA ASP A 160 -6.10 16.59 9.39
C ASP A 160 -5.44 15.33 9.98
N PRO A 161 -4.26 15.47 10.64
CA PRO A 161 -3.63 14.38 11.34
C PRO A 161 -4.42 13.97 12.58
N TYR A 162 -4.26 12.71 12.98
CA TYR A 162 -4.71 12.26 14.29
C TYR A 162 -3.67 12.58 15.35
N TYR A 163 -4.11 12.94 16.54
CA TYR A 163 -3.26 13.25 17.69
C TYR A 163 -3.23 12.06 18.64
N ILE A 164 -2.07 11.80 19.24
CA ILE A 164 -1.87 10.82 20.29
C ILE A 164 -1.21 11.53 21.46
N LYS A 165 -1.84 11.44 22.64
CA LYS A 165 -1.30 11.95 23.89
C LYS A 165 -1.36 10.87 24.95
N ILE A 166 -0.21 10.54 25.53
CA ILE A 166 -0.12 9.57 26.61
C ILE A 166 0.60 10.21 27.79
N SER A 167 -0.05 10.21 28.95
CA SER A 167 0.51 10.79 30.17
C SER A 167 0.44 9.77 31.28
N LYS A 168 1.62 9.40 31.80
CA LYS A 168 1.76 8.51 32.96
C LYS A 168 1.19 9.16 34.22
N ASN A 169 1.50 10.44 34.46
CA ASN A 169 1.07 11.16 35.67
C ASN A 169 -0.45 11.29 35.74
N ASN A 170 -1.09 11.60 34.61
CA ASN A 170 -2.54 11.74 34.55
C ASN A 170 -3.26 10.41 34.26
N LYS A 171 -2.53 9.34 33.91
CA LYS A 171 -3.05 8.04 33.45
C LYS A 171 -4.04 8.18 32.30
N ILE A 172 -3.74 9.07 31.36
CA ILE A 172 -4.57 9.34 30.18
C ILE A 172 -3.87 8.80 28.94
N LEU A 173 -4.61 8.05 28.13
CA LEU A 173 -4.25 7.70 26.76
C LEU A 173 -5.35 8.25 25.83
N SER A 174 -5.05 9.39 25.23
CA SER A 174 -5.95 10.12 24.33
C SER A 174 -5.53 9.92 22.87
N HIS A 175 -6.49 9.61 22.01
CA HIS A 175 -6.28 9.49 20.57
C HIS A 175 -7.57 9.63 19.76
N ASN A 176 -7.62 10.60 18.86
CA ASN A 176 -8.83 10.98 18.13
C ASN A 176 -9.17 10.13 16.88
N CYS A 177 -8.51 8.99 16.63
CA CYS A 177 -8.89 8.17 15.48
C CYS A 177 -10.19 7.41 15.74
N HIS A 178 -11.04 7.34 14.71
CA HIS A 178 -12.36 6.71 14.83
C HIS A 178 -12.29 5.26 15.34
N ASP A 179 -11.36 4.44 14.83
CA ASP A 179 -11.18 3.06 15.30
C ASP A 179 -10.92 3.02 16.81
N PHE A 180 -10.08 3.91 17.32
CA PHE A 180 -9.75 3.95 18.74
C PHE A 180 -10.95 4.38 19.58
N VAL A 181 -11.50 5.57 19.31
CA VAL A 181 -12.58 6.17 20.11
C VAL A 181 -13.82 5.26 20.15
N SER A 182 -14.22 4.71 19.00
CA SER A 182 -15.48 3.97 18.90
C SER A 182 -15.38 2.49 19.31
N ARG A 183 -14.19 1.86 19.21
CA ARG A 183 -14.06 0.40 19.36
C ARG A 183 -12.95 -0.07 20.28
N ARG A 184 -11.89 0.71 20.49
CA ARG A 184 -10.70 0.24 21.22
C ARG A 184 -10.60 0.83 22.62
N ALA A 185 -10.90 2.11 22.76
CA ALA A 185 -10.90 2.79 24.03
C ALA A 185 -11.82 2.13 25.09
N PRO A 186 -13.08 1.71 24.77
CA PRO A 186 -13.96 1.08 25.76
C PRO A 186 -13.38 -0.21 26.35
N ASP A 187 -12.69 -1.01 25.52
CA ASP A 187 -12.08 -2.28 25.93
C ASP A 187 -10.62 -2.13 26.38
N LYS A 188 -10.12 -0.89 26.51
CA LYS A 188 -8.73 -0.56 26.82
C LYS A 188 -7.72 -1.24 25.89
N LYS A 189 -8.09 -1.35 24.61
CA LYS A 189 -7.27 -1.92 23.53
C LYS A 189 -6.63 -0.81 22.70
N PHE A 190 -5.61 -1.17 21.94
CA PHE A 190 -4.95 -0.27 21.00
C PHE A 190 -5.53 -0.42 19.60
N CYS A 191 -5.59 0.72 18.88
CA CYS A 191 -5.80 0.71 17.44
C CYS A 191 -4.47 0.45 16.70
N LYS A 192 -4.54 0.37 15.36
CA LYS A 192 -3.34 0.19 14.53
C LYS A 192 -2.29 1.30 14.71
N HIS A 193 -2.70 2.54 15.01
CA HIS A 193 -1.78 3.66 15.19
C HIS A 193 -1.02 3.56 16.51
N LEU A 194 -1.71 3.27 17.61
CA LEU A 194 -1.07 3.08 18.92
C LEU A 194 -0.13 1.87 18.91
N ALA A 195 -0.56 0.76 18.30
CA ALA A 195 0.31 -0.39 18.09
C ALA A 195 1.58 -0.02 17.31
N LYS A 196 1.45 0.75 16.21
CA LYS A 196 2.59 1.20 15.43
C LYS A 196 3.48 2.17 16.19
N LEU A 197 2.91 3.09 16.97
CA LEU A 197 3.66 4.00 17.84
C LEU A 197 4.56 3.22 18.79
N PHE A 198 4.05 2.21 19.48
CA PHE A 198 4.86 1.41 20.40
C PHE A 198 5.92 0.57 19.70
N LEU A 199 5.68 0.08 18.47
CA LEU A 199 6.71 -0.55 17.65
C LEU A 199 7.83 0.44 17.29
N LEU A 200 7.49 1.67 16.91
CA LEU A 200 8.47 2.73 16.63
C LEU A 200 9.26 3.13 17.89
N LEU A 201 8.59 3.20 19.04
CA LEU A 201 9.23 3.48 20.32
C LEU A 201 10.15 2.32 20.73
N LYS A 202 9.80 1.06 20.44
CA LYS A 202 10.69 -0.08 20.68
C LYS A 202 11.98 0.06 19.88
N GLU A 203 11.88 0.38 18.59
CA GLU A 203 13.05 0.55 17.71
C GLU A 203 13.96 1.70 18.14
N LYS A 204 13.39 2.79 18.64
CA LYS A 204 14.14 3.98 19.07
C LYS A 204 14.67 3.87 20.51
N GLU A 205 13.87 3.33 21.41
CA GLU A 205 14.02 3.44 22.88
C GLU A 205 13.40 2.23 23.60
N GLU A 206 13.90 1.03 23.30
CA GLU A 206 13.33 -0.24 23.74
C GLU A 206 13.04 -0.31 25.26
N SER A 207 14.02 0.02 26.10
CA SER A 207 13.88 -0.05 27.57
C SER A 207 12.76 0.85 28.09
N PHE A 208 12.64 2.07 27.55
CA PHE A 208 11.56 2.98 27.91
C PHE A 208 10.21 2.43 27.44
N SER A 209 10.12 1.99 26.18
CA SER A 209 8.89 1.45 25.59
C SER A 209 8.33 0.28 26.40
N ILE A 210 9.20 -0.67 26.79
CA ILE A 210 8.83 -1.82 27.64
C ILE A 210 8.34 -1.38 29.01
N LYS A 211 9.09 -0.53 29.70
CA LYS A 211 8.71 -0.03 31.04
C LYS A 211 7.38 0.73 31.00
N PHE A 212 7.17 1.51 29.94
CA PHE A 212 5.97 2.31 29.77
C PHE A 212 4.74 1.44 29.50
N LEU A 213 4.84 0.46 28.59
CA LEU A 213 3.77 -0.51 28.34
C LEU A 213 3.44 -1.34 29.58
N ASN A 214 4.45 -1.82 30.32
CA ASN A 214 4.25 -2.51 31.59
C ASN A 214 3.49 -1.64 32.59
N TYR A 215 3.83 -0.36 32.68
CA TYR A 215 3.15 0.55 33.58
C TYR A 215 1.68 0.73 33.18
N ILE A 216 1.38 0.90 31.89
CA ILE A 216 -0.02 0.94 31.42
C ILE A 216 -0.75 -0.35 31.79
N ALA A 217 -0.13 -1.51 31.55
CA ALA A 217 -0.74 -2.82 31.81
C ALA A 217 -1.03 -3.05 33.30
N ASN A 218 -0.07 -2.75 34.17
CA ASN A 218 -0.18 -2.97 35.61
C ASN A 218 -1.26 -2.08 36.26
N TYR A 219 -1.47 -0.89 35.72
CA TYR A 219 -2.45 0.07 36.24
C TYR A 219 -3.66 0.23 35.33
N ILE A 220 -3.92 -0.72 34.42
CA ILE A 220 -4.86 -0.54 33.30
C ILE A 220 -6.24 -0.05 33.71
N ASN A 221 -6.74 -0.50 34.87
CA ASN A 221 -8.04 -0.10 35.40
C ASN A 221 -8.12 1.38 35.79
N GLU A 222 -6.98 1.98 36.14
CA GLU A 222 -6.83 3.38 36.52
C GLU A 222 -6.54 4.29 35.32
N TRP A 223 -6.30 3.72 34.14
CA TRP A 223 -6.12 4.50 32.92
C TRP A 223 -7.45 4.85 32.25
N GLU A 224 -7.53 6.10 31.80
CA GLU A 224 -8.61 6.62 30.97
C GLU A 224 -8.19 6.60 29.50
N PHE A 225 -8.97 5.89 28.68
CA PHE A 225 -8.77 5.78 27.24
C PHE A 225 -9.91 6.56 26.55
N GLY A 226 -9.56 7.51 25.69
CA GLY A 226 -10.56 8.40 25.08
C GLY A 226 -10.02 9.25 23.93
N ASP A 227 -10.80 10.22 23.48
CA ASP A 227 -10.36 11.22 22.50
C ASP A 227 -9.37 12.21 23.15
#